data_AF-A0A9J6H956-F1
#
_entry.id   AF-A0A9J6H956-F1
#
_cell.length_a   1.000
_cell.length_b   1.000
_cell.length_c   1.000
_cell.angle_alpha   90.00
_cell.angle_beta   90.00
_cell.angle_gamma   90.00
#
_symmetry.space_group_name_H-M   'P 1'
#
loop_
_entity.id
_entity.type
_entity.pdbx_description
1 polymer ?
#
loop_
_entity_poly.entity_id
_entity_poly.type
_entity_poly.pdbx_seq_one_letter_code
_entity_poly.pdbx_strand_id
1 'polypeptide(L)' 'MPRVPLKRREDRIEMSKRGYTQRNIALVTGRPQNTVNRNTQAYRDEGRVNDALHAPQAT' A
#
# COMPACT_ATOMS: atom_id res chain seq x y z
N MET A 1 16.98 -4.28 3.88
CA MET A 1 15.58 -4.63 4.18
C MET A 1 14.87 -5.02 2.89
N PRO A 2 14.17 -6.16 2.82
CA PRO A 2 13.52 -6.59 1.59
C PRO A 2 12.30 -5.70 1.30
N ARG A 3 12.18 -5.26 0.03
CA ARG A 3 10.98 -4.57 -0.47
C ARG A 3 9.77 -5.45 -0.21
N VAL A 4 8.65 -4.85 0.18
CA VAL A 4 7.37 -5.59 0.23
C VAL A 4 7.13 -6.25 -1.13
N PRO A 5 6.83 -7.56 -1.17
CA PRO A 5 6.63 -8.26 -2.44
C PRO A 5 5.63 -7.54 -3.33
N LEU A 6 5.96 -7.42 -4.62
CA LEU A 6 5.21 -6.66 -5.62
C LEU A 6 3.71 -7.02 -5.61
N LYS A 7 3.41 -8.31 -5.54
CA LYS A 7 2.04 -8.85 -5.43
C LYS A 7 1.22 -8.20 -4.32
N ARG A 8 1.78 -8.00 -3.13
CA ARG A 8 1.07 -7.36 -1.99
C ARG A 8 0.89 -5.85 -2.15
N ARG A 9 1.62 -5.23 -3.08
CA ARG A 9 1.44 -3.81 -3.45
C ARG A 9 0.35 -3.70 -4.51
N GLU A 10 0.38 -4.58 -5.50
CA GLU A 10 -0.66 -4.71 -6.54
C GLU A 10 -2.03 -4.99 -5.92
N ASP A 11 -2.13 -5.93 -4.97
CA ASP A 11 -3.38 -6.25 -4.28
C ASP A 11 -4.03 -5.02 -3.61
N ARG A 12 -3.22 -4.13 -3.01
CA ARG A 12 -3.72 -2.89 -2.37
C ARG A 12 -4.18 -1.86 -3.38
N ILE A 13 -3.45 -1.73 -4.48
CA ILE A 13 -3.79 -0.81 -5.55
C ILE A 13 -5.07 -1.28 -6.23
N GLU A 14 -5.23 -2.58 -6.44
CA GLU A 14 -6.43 -3.16 -7.00
C GLU A 14 -7.64 -2.96 -6.07
N MET A 15 -7.50 -3.17 -4.75
CA MET A 15 -8.55 -2.82 -3.80
C MET A 15 -8.89 -1.32 -3.85
N SER A 16 -7.89 -0.44 -3.97
CA SER A 16 -8.14 1.00 -4.12
C SER A 16 -8.88 1.35 -5.41
N LYS A 17 -8.60 0.65 -6.53
CA LYS A 17 -9.32 0.84 -7.80
C LYS A 17 -10.76 0.35 -7.74
N ARG A 18 -11.01 -0.71 -6.96
CA ARG A 18 -12.36 -1.24 -6.70
C ARG A 18 -13.18 -0.39 -5.72
N GLY A 19 -12.67 0.76 -5.28
CA GLY A 19 -13.38 1.71 -4.40
C GLY A 19 -13.25 1.42 -2.91
N TYR A 20 -12.35 0.52 -2.48
CA TYR A 20 -12.14 0.28 -1.06
C TYR A 20 -11.53 1.50 -0.40
N THR A 21 -12.02 1.85 0.79
CA THR A 21 -11.41 2.89 1.61
C THR A 21 -10.04 2.44 2.10
N GLN A 22 -9.11 3.38 2.31
CA GLN A 22 -7.76 3.08 2.82
C GLN A 22 -7.80 2.35 4.17
N ARG A 23 -8.83 2.62 4.98
CA ARG A 23 -9.10 1.92 6.24
C ARG A 23 -9.44 0.44 6.01
N ASN A 24 -10.32 0.14 5.06
CA ASN A 24 -10.67 -1.25 4.72
C ASN A 24 -9.45 -1.99 4.15
N ILE A 25 -8.66 -1.33 3.32
CA ILE A 25 -7.42 -1.90 2.77
C ILE A 25 -6.41 -2.21 3.89
N ALA A 26 -6.28 -1.32 4.88
CA ALA A 26 -5.43 -1.53 6.05
C ALA A 26 -5.85 -2.77 6.87
N LEU A 27 -7.16 -2.92 7.10
CA LEU A 27 -7.73 -4.08 7.80
C LEU A 27 -7.51 -5.38 7.03
N VAL A 28 -7.82 -5.41 5.73
CA VAL A 28 -7.69 -6.61 4.89
C VAL A 28 -6.22 -7.02 4.74
N THR A 29 -5.29 -6.07 4.68
CA THR A 29 -3.86 -6.36 4.50
C THR A 29 -3.07 -6.48 5.80
N GLY A 30 -3.69 -6.20 6.95
CA GLY A 30 -3.03 -6.16 8.26
C GLY A 30 -1.90 -5.13 8.31
N ARG A 31 -2.02 -4.02 7.56
CA ARG A 31 -0.98 -2.99 7.47
C ARG A 31 -1.44 -1.70 8.13
N PRO A 32 -0.49 -0.91 8.68
CA PRO A 32 -0.84 0.40 9.22
C PRO A 32 -1.48 1.29 8.15
N GLN A 33 -2.52 2.03 8.54
CA GLN A 33 -3.24 2.91 7.62
C GLN A 33 -2.31 3.95 6.96
N ASN A 34 -1.32 4.47 7.69
CA ASN A 34 -0.31 5.40 7.16
C ASN A 34 0.54 4.79 6.04
N THR A 35 0.77 3.48 6.09
CA THR A 35 1.50 2.71 5.08
C THR A 35 0.64 2.52 3.83
N VAL A 36 -0.66 2.27 4.01
CA VAL A 36 -1.62 2.20 2.90
C VAL A 36 -1.78 3.57 2.24
N ASN A 37 -1.94 4.63 3.01
CA ASN A 37 -2.08 5.99 2.48
C ASN A 37 -0.89 6.38 1.60
N ARG A 38 0.34 6.23 2.10
CA ARG A 38 1.55 6.52 1.31
C ARG A 38 1.60 5.74 0.00
N ASN A 39 1.18 4.47 0.01
CA ASN A 39 1.17 3.65 -1.20
C ASN A 39 0.12 4.08 -2.21
N THR A 40 -1.10 4.32 -1.73
CA THR A 40 -2.20 4.75 -2.58
C THR A 40 -1.93 6.14 -3.15
N GLN A 41 -1.32 7.02 -2.36
CA GLN A 41 -0.90 8.36 -2.80
C GLN A 41 0.20 8.26 -3.87
N ALA A 42 1.29 7.54 -3.60
CA ALA A 42 2.38 7.33 -4.57
C ALA A 42 1.88 6.68 -5.88
N TYR A 43 0.89 5.79 -5.79
CA TYR A 43 0.25 5.21 -6.96
C TYR A 43 -0.58 6.24 -7.76
N ARG A 44 -1.34 7.11 -7.08
CA ARG A 44 -2.16 8.14 -7.73
C ARG A 44 -1.32 9.25 -8.34
N ASP A 45 -0.27 9.68 -7.66
CA ASP A 45 0.54 10.83 -8.06
C ASP A 45 1.56 10.47 -9.15
N GLU A 46 2.11 9.25 -9.12
CA GLU A 46 3.24 8.88 -9.99
C GLU A 46 2.97 7.67 -10.89
N GLY A 47 1.83 6.99 -10.72
CA GLY A 47 1.55 5.70 -11.39
C GLY A 47 2.50 4.58 -10.93
N ARG A 48 3.34 4.81 -9.93
CA ARG A 48 4.41 3.90 -9.53
C ARG A 48 3.92 2.86 -8.52
N VAL A 49 3.65 1.66 -9.03
CA VAL A 49 3.46 0.43 -8.23
C VAL A 49 4.76 0.04 -7.49
N ASN A 50 5.92 0.48 -8.00
CA ASN A 50 7.25 0.02 -7.59
C ASN A 50 7.92 0.82 -6.47
N ASP A 51 7.56 2.08 -6.24
CA ASP A 51 8.22 2.92 -5.22
C ASP A 51 7.56 2.84 -3.85
N ALA A 52 6.34 2.32 -3.80
CA ALA A 52 5.55 2.20 -2.59
C ALA A 52 6.01 1.02 -1.70
N LEU A 53 7.16 1.14 -1.00
CA LEU A 53 7.35 0.79 0.42
C LEU A 53 8.80 0.48 0.81
N HIS A 54 9.36 1.32 1.67
CA HIS A 54 10.23 0.87 2.76
C HIS A 54 9.35 0.61 3.99
N ALA A 55 9.46 -0.57 4.60
CA ALA A 55 8.72 -0.90 5.82
C ALA A 55 9.27 -0.06 7.00
N PRO A 56 8.42 0.64 7.78
CA PRO A 56 8.87 1.19 9.05
C PRO A 56 9.12 0.06 10.04
N GLN A 57 10.29 0.08 10.69
CA GLN A 57 10.61 -0.84 11.78
C GLN A 57 9.66 -0.60 12.96
N ALA A 58 9.18 -1.69 13.55
CA ALA A 58 8.69 -1.68 14.91
C ALA A 58 9.93 -1.65 15.82
N THR A 59 10.04 -0.58 16.63
CA THR A 59 10.91 -0.52 17.80
C THR A 59 10.39 -1.41 18.91
#